data_AF-A0A3Q2GRA8-F1
#
_entry.id   AF-A0A3Q2GRA8-F1
#
_cell.length_a   1.000
_cell.length_b   1.000
_cell.length_c   1.000
_cell.angle_alpha   90.00
_cell.angle_beta   90.00
_cell.angle_gamma   90.00
#
_symmetry.space_group_name_H-M   'P 1'
#
loop_
_entity.id
_entity.type
_entity.pdbx_description
1 polymer ?
#
loop_
_entity_poly.entity_id
_entity_poly.type
_entity_poly.pdbx_seq_one_letter_code
_entity_poly.pdbx_strand_id
1 'polypeptide(L)'
;MAAASYDQLLRQVEVLKMENSNLRQELQDNSNHLTKLETEASNMKEVLKQLQGTIEEESGEAPGSSLELIERLKEMSLDPAGFKTRTRPPLPPSSSSSSASSSSGTPAGAAGGSAAPGPPSAAFPRRGLLSAGRESHDCCLEELEKERSLLLAELEKEEKEKDWYYAQLQNLTKRIDSLPLTENFTLQTDMSRRQLEFEARQIRSAMEEQLGSCQEMERRAQARVSRIQQIEKDILRLGARLQVNLPAAQPAARSHAPLPDRHVCVCRWRALRVLGTAAGWLQLR
;
A
#
# COMPACT_ATOMS: atom_id res chain seq x y z
N MET A 1 -9.65 -11.58 -40.56
CA MET A 1 -9.13 -10.59 -39.60
C MET A 1 -9.55 -9.21 -40.09
N ALA A 2 -10.43 -8.52 -39.36
CA ALA A 2 -10.78 -7.15 -39.70
C ALA A 2 -9.56 -6.26 -39.38
N ALA A 3 -9.07 -5.52 -40.39
CA ALA A 3 -7.98 -4.57 -40.18
C ALA A 3 -8.43 -3.47 -39.22
N ALA A 4 -7.55 -3.04 -38.32
CA ALA A 4 -7.83 -1.94 -37.42
C ALA A 4 -8.11 -0.67 -38.25
N SER A 5 -9.10 0.11 -37.83
CA SER A 5 -9.45 1.36 -38.53
C SER A 5 -8.33 2.39 -38.37
N TYR A 6 -8.25 3.33 -39.31
CA TYR A 6 -7.24 4.39 -39.32
C TYR A 6 -7.15 5.15 -37.99
N ASP A 7 -8.30 5.52 -37.41
CA ASP A 7 -8.36 6.24 -36.11
C ASP A 7 -7.89 5.39 -34.93
N GLN A 8 -7.97 4.06 -35.05
CA GLN A 8 -7.49 3.14 -34.02
C GLN A 8 -5.97 2.96 -34.11
N LEU A 9 -5.41 2.92 -35.33
CA LEU A 9 -3.95 2.97 -35.52
C LEU A 9 -3.37 4.31 -35.07
N LEU A 10 -4.03 5.43 -35.34
CA LEU A 10 -3.53 6.76 -34.97
C LEU A 10 -3.37 6.90 -33.45
N ARG A 11 -4.42 6.52 -32.70
CA ARG A 11 -4.39 6.46 -31.22
C ARG A 11 -3.32 5.49 -30.71
N GLN A 12 -3.14 4.34 -31.35
CA GLN A 12 -2.09 3.38 -30.99
C GLN A 12 -0.70 3.98 -31.19
N VAL A 13 -0.47 4.72 -32.29
CA VAL A 13 0.81 5.39 -32.56
C VAL A 13 1.08 6.49 -31.54
N GLU A 14 0.07 7.24 -31.11
CA GLU A 14 0.22 8.26 -30.07
C GLU A 14 0.61 7.63 -28.72
N VAL A 15 -0.06 6.54 -28.33
CA VAL A 15 0.30 5.78 -27.12
C VAL A 15 1.72 5.23 -27.22
N LEU A 16 2.07 4.60 -28.34
CA LEU A 16 3.42 4.06 -28.56
C LEU A 16 4.50 5.15 -28.57
N LYS A 17 4.20 6.35 -29.08
CA LYS A 17 5.12 7.50 -29.03
C LYS A 17 5.35 7.95 -27.59
N MET A 18 4.29 8.05 -26.79
CA MET A 18 4.43 8.38 -25.37
C MET A 18 5.19 7.29 -24.61
N GLU A 19 4.90 6.02 -24.86
CA GLU A 19 5.62 4.88 -24.26
C GLU A 19 7.09 4.87 -24.67
N ASN A 20 7.41 5.14 -25.94
CA ASN A 20 8.80 5.22 -26.41
C ASN A 20 9.55 6.38 -25.74
N SER A 21 8.89 7.53 -25.58
CA SER A 21 9.46 8.67 -24.85
C SER A 21 9.71 8.32 -23.39
N ASN A 22 8.75 7.63 -22.74
CA ASN A 22 8.88 7.21 -21.35
C ASN A 22 10.03 6.21 -21.18
N LEU A 23 10.14 5.21 -22.05
CA LEU A 23 11.23 4.23 -22.02
C LEU A 23 12.60 4.87 -22.22
N ARG A 24 12.72 5.88 -23.09
CA ARG A 24 13.96 6.63 -23.28
C ARG A 24 14.35 7.42 -22.03
N GLN A 25 13.37 8.02 -21.35
CA GLN A 25 13.60 8.73 -20.10
C GLN A 25 14.06 7.76 -18.99
N GLU A 26 13.38 6.62 -18.83
CA GLU A 26 13.75 5.60 -17.86
C GLU A 26 15.15 5.03 -18.14
N LEU A 27 15.51 4.81 -19.41
CA LEU A 27 16.85 4.37 -19.79
C LEU A 27 17.92 5.41 -19.43
N GLN A 28 17.64 6.70 -19.68
CA GLN A 28 18.53 7.80 -19.32
C GLN A 28 18.72 7.88 -17.79
N ASP A 29 17.63 7.75 -17.03
CA ASP A 29 17.68 7.79 -15.57
C ASP A 29 18.48 6.60 -15.01
N ASN A 30 18.32 5.40 -15.59
CA ASN A 30 19.13 4.23 -15.25
C ASN A 30 20.61 4.44 -15.57
N SER A 31 20.93 4.99 -16.74
CA SER A 31 22.31 5.32 -17.11
C SER A 31 22.93 6.30 -16.10
N ASN A 32 22.20 7.35 -15.74
CA ASN A 32 22.66 8.34 -14.76
C ASN A 32 22.86 7.71 -13.36
N HIS A 33 21.98 6.79 -12.97
CA HIS A 33 22.11 6.09 -11.69
C HIS A 33 23.33 5.16 -11.68
N LEU A 34 23.59 4.42 -12.77
CA LEU A 34 24.78 3.59 -12.92
C LEU A 34 26.05 4.42 -12.75
N THR A 35 26.15 5.56 -13.44
CA THR A 35 27.31 6.46 -13.32
C THR A 35 27.52 6.94 -11.88
N LYS A 36 26.44 7.21 -11.12
CA LYS A 36 26.55 7.56 -9.70
C LYS A 36 27.14 6.42 -8.87
N LEU A 37 26.65 5.20 -9.07
CA LEU A 37 27.18 4.01 -8.39
C LEU A 37 28.66 3.78 -8.72
N GLU A 38 29.06 3.99 -9.98
CA GLU A 38 30.47 3.89 -10.40
C GLU A 38 31.35 4.94 -9.69
N THR A 39 30.86 6.19 -9.54
CA THR A 39 31.57 7.22 -8.77
C THR A 39 31.63 6.90 -7.28
N GLU A 40 30.55 6.40 -6.67
CA GLU A 40 30.53 6.02 -5.24
C GLU A 40 31.49 4.85 -4.97
N ALA A 41 31.50 3.85 -5.84
CA ALA A 41 32.44 2.74 -5.77
C ALA A 41 33.90 3.20 -5.94
N SER A 42 34.15 4.16 -6.84
CA SER A 42 35.48 4.75 -7.05
C SER A 42 35.94 5.54 -5.84
N ASN A 43 35.05 6.32 -5.22
CA ASN A 43 35.34 7.05 -3.98
C ASN A 43 35.65 6.07 -2.83
N MET A 44 34.83 5.03 -2.65
CA MET A 44 35.09 4.00 -1.64
C MET A 44 36.46 3.34 -1.85
N LYS A 45 36.81 3.02 -3.10
CA LYS A 45 38.13 2.49 -3.45
C LYS A 45 39.27 3.46 -3.08
N GLU A 46 39.09 4.76 -3.28
CA GLU A 46 40.07 5.78 -2.90
C GLU A 46 40.23 5.86 -1.38
N VAL A 47 39.13 5.88 -0.63
CA VAL A 47 39.13 5.86 0.85
C VAL A 47 39.84 4.60 1.37
N LEU A 48 39.53 3.43 0.82
CA LEU A 48 40.20 2.18 1.22
C LEU A 48 41.70 2.21 0.92
N LYS A 49 42.10 2.78 -0.23
CA LYS A 49 43.52 2.95 -0.58
C LYS A 49 44.21 3.92 0.39
N GLN A 50 43.54 5.01 0.79
CA GLN A 50 44.07 5.95 1.76
C GLN A 50 44.25 5.30 3.14
N LEU A 51 43.24 4.58 3.63
CA LEU A 51 43.31 3.85 4.90
C LEU A 51 44.42 2.79 4.89
N GLN A 52 44.58 2.06 3.78
CA GLN A 52 45.69 1.11 3.65
C GLN A 52 47.05 1.80 3.70
N GLY A 53 47.21 2.95 3.03
CA GLY A 53 48.43 3.75 3.13
C GLY A 53 48.70 4.25 4.54
N THR A 54 47.68 4.73 5.26
CA THR A 54 47.81 5.16 6.66
C THR A 54 48.26 4.02 7.57
N ILE A 55 47.73 2.80 7.38
CA ILE A 55 48.13 1.62 8.16
C ILE A 55 49.56 1.19 7.84
N GLU A 56 49.99 1.26 6.57
CA GLU A 56 51.36 0.94 6.18
C GLU A 56 52.37 1.95 6.76
N GLU A 57 52.01 3.23 6.88
CA GLU A 57 52.83 4.23 7.56
C GLU A 57 52.88 4.02 9.09
N GLU A 58 51.77 3.64 9.73
CA GLU A 58 51.71 3.40 11.18
C GLU A 58 52.36 2.06 11.60
N SER A 59 52.28 1.03 10.74
CA SER A 59 52.91 -0.28 10.96
C SER A 59 54.44 -0.25 10.78
N GLY A 60 54.99 0.83 10.22
CA GLY A 60 56.44 1.07 10.17
C GLY A 60 57.08 1.28 11.56
N GLU A 61 56.28 1.59 12.60
CA GLU A 61 56.79 1.93 13.93
C GLU A 61 56.45 0.96 15.08
N ALA A 62 55.46 0.05 14.99
CA ALA A 62 55.25 -0.94 16.07
C ALA A 62 54.30 -2.14 15.77
N PRO A 63 54.80 -3.33 15.36
CA PRO A 63 54.02 -4.57 15.35
C PRO A 63 54.44 -5.60 16.42
N GLY A 64 55.13 -5.20 17.50
CA GLY A 64 55.62 -6.13 18.52
C GLY A 64 54.65 -6.41 19.68
N SER A 65 53.79 -5.45 20.06
CA SER A 65 53.14 -5.48 21.39
C SER A 65 51.77 -6.16 21.43
N SER A 66 50.95 -6.04 20.38
CA SER A 66 49.56 -6.53 20.43
C SER A 66 49.43 -8.04 20.24
N LEU A 67 50.34 -8.67 19.49
CA LEU A 67 50.27 -10.09 19.17
C LEU A 67 50.76 -10.97 20.35
N GLU A 68 51.74 -10.47 21.09
CA GLU A 68 52.31 -11.12 22.29
C GLU A 68 51.30 -11.21 23.45
N LEU A 69 50.39 -10.24 23.57
CA LEU A 69 49.32 -10.21 24.58
C LEU A 69 48.24 -11.27 24.32
N ILE A 70 47.94 -11.54 23.05
CA ILE A 70 46.92 -12.53 22.65
C ILE A 70 47.44 -13.95 22.90
N GLU A 71 48.74 -14.18 22.68
CA GLU A 71 49.38 -15.48 22.89
C GLU A 71 49.42 -15.85 24.39
N ARG A 72 49.72 -14.88 25.27
CA ARG A 72 49.64 -15.06 26.74
C ARG A 72 48.24 -15.40 27.25
N LEU A 73 47.20 -14.78 26.69
CA LEU A 73 45.81 -15.06 27.08
C LEU A 73 45.38 -16.47 26.70
N LYS A 74 45.96 -17.03 25.63
CA LYS A 74 45.64 -18.36 25.13
C LYS A 74 46.24 -19.50 25.96
N GLU A 75 47.42 -19.30 26.56
CA GLU A 75 48.09 -20.31 27.40
C GLU A 75 47.37 -20.58 28.74
N MET A 76 46.54 -19.66 29.23
CA MET A 76 45.87 -19.79 30.53
C MET A 76 44.53 -20.57 30.48
N SER A 77 44.03 -20.97 29.31
CA SER A 77 42.63 -21.43 29.13
C SER A 77 42.46 -22.94 28.87
N LEU A 78 43.18 -23.82 29.58
CA LEU A 78 42.98 -25.27 29.47
C LEU A 78 42.82 -25.96 30.85
N ASP A 79 41.58 -26.19 31.27
CA ASP A 79 41.19 -27.38 32.07
C ASP A 79 39.68 -27.65 32.02
N PRO A 80 39.20 -28.74 31.38
CA PRO A 80 37.85 -29.25 31.61
C PRO A 80 37.90 -30.72 32.08
N ALA A 81 38.15 -30.94 33.38
CA ALA A 81 38.06 -32.27 33.99
C ALA A 81 36.98 -32.34 35.09
N GLY A 82 35.77 -32.73 34.67
CA GLY A 82 34.97 -33.71 35.40
C GLY A 82 33.90 -33.19 36.37
N PHE A 83 32.62 -33.39 36.01
CA PHE A 83 31.59 -33.91 36.93
C PHE A 83 30.59 -34.78 36.16
N LYS A 84 30.32 -35.97 36.70
CA LYS A 84 29.55 -37.07 36.11
C LYS A 84 28.04 -36.97 36.39
N THR A 85 27.24 -37.36 35.39
CA THR A 85 25.93 -38.05 35.40
C THR A 85 25.01 -37.99 36.63
N ARG A 86 23.75 -37.52 36.46
CA ARG A 86 22.59 -38.05 37.21
C ARG A 86 21.24 -37.85 36.47
N THR A 87 20.73 -38.97 35.94
CA THR A 87 19.31 -39.40 35.79
C THR A 87 18.17 -38.38 35.60
N ARG A 88 17.42 -38.59 34.50
CA ARG A 88 16.03 -38.17 34.26
C ARG A 88 15.07 -38.76 35.31
N PRO A 89 14.02 -38.02 35.70
CA PRO A 89 12.64 -38.53 35.53
C PRO A 89 11.71 -37.50 34.83
N PRO A 90 10.64 -37.96 34.13
CA PRO A 90 9.67 -37.08 33.48
C PRO A 90 8.56 -36.64 34.45
N LEU A 91 7.97 -35.47 34.18
CA LEU A 91 6.79 -34.94 34.87
C LEU A 91 5.72 -34.49 33.84
N PRO A 92 4.44 -34.39 34.24
CA PRO A 92 3.31 -35.10 33.62
C PRO A 92 2.42 -34.23 32.71
N PRO A 93 1.45 -34.84 31.97
CA PRO A 93 0.34 -34.11 31.39
C PRO A 93 -0.78 -33.91 32.44
N SER A 94 -1.41 -32.75 32.44
CA SER A 94 -2.67 -32.53 33.15
C SER A 94 -3.66 -31.80 32.25
N SER A 95 -4.51 -32.61 31.61
CA SER A 95 -5.98 -32.49 31.60
C SER A 95 -6.52 -32.26 33.03
N SER A 96 -7.66 -31.64 33.34
CA SER A 96 -8.95 -31.54 32.64
C SER A 96 -9.93 -30.66 33.47
N SER A 97 -11.04 -30.31 32.82
CA SER A 97 -12.43 -30.14 33.34
C SER A 97 -12.70 -28.96 34.28
N SER A 98 -13.83 -28.28 34.24
CA SER A 98 -15.22 -28.70 33.94
C SER A 98 -16.03 -27.40 33.73
N SER A 99 -16.86 -27.22 32.70
CA SER A 99 -18.19 -27.79 32.43
C SER A 99 -19.37 -27.15 33.19
N ALA A 100 -20.52 -27.20 32.53
CA ALA A 100 -21.88 -26.89 32.96
C ALA A 100 -22.26 -25.39 32.87
N SER A 101 -23.40 -24.99 32.32
CA SER A 101 -24.65 -25.69 31.97
C SER A 101 -25.46 -24.73 31.09
N SER A 102 -26.14 -25.20 30.03
CA SER A 102 -27.60 -25.49 29.98
C SER A 102 -28.45 -24.21 30.16
N SER A 103 -29.49 -23.89 29.41
CA SER A 103 -30.51 -24.74 28.77
C SER A 103 -31.49 -23.87 27.98
N SER A 104 -32.01 -24.44 26.89
CA SER A 104 -33.36 -24.33 26.32
C SER A 104 -34.41 -23.38 26.90
N GLY A 105 -35.24 -22.82 26.01
CA GLY A 105 -36.62 -22.45 26.37
C GLY A 105 -37.38 -21.72 25.26
N THR A 106 -38.12 -22.47 24.45
CA THR A 106 -39.37 -21.98 23.84
C THR A 106 -40.40 -21.70 24.94
N PRO A 107 -41.46 -20.94 24.63
CA PRO A 107 -42.74 -21.63 24.51
C PRO A 107 -43.63 -21.11 23.38
N ALA A 108 -44.47 -22.02 22.88
CA ALA A 108 -45.71 -21.71 22.22
C ALA A 108 -46.81 -21.41 23.27
N GLY A 109 -47.73 -20.51 22.94
CA GLY A 109 -48.93 -20.22 23.74
C GLY A 109 -49.93 -19.43 22.91
N ALA A 110 -51.08 -20.07 22.65
CA ALA A 110 -52.15 -19.65 21.76
C ALA A 110 -53.10 -18.59 22.36
N ALA A 111 -53.82 -17.84 21.52
CA ALA A 111 -55.30 -17.84 21.45
C ALA A 111 -55.87 -16.60 20.73
N GLY A 112 -56.79 -16.82 19.78
CA GLY A 112 -58.01 -16.02 19.64
C GLY A 112 -58.20 -15.19 18.36
N GLY A 113 -59.14 -15.60 17.50
CA GLY A 113 -59.94 -14.64 16.70
C GLY A 113 -60.15 -14.96 15.21
N SER A 114 -61.19 -15.71 14.90
CA SER A 114 -61.64 -16.10 13.55
C SER A 114 -62.41 -15.01 12.77
N ALA A 115 -62.22 -15.02 11.44
CA ALA A 115 -63.21 -15.02 10.34
C ALA A 115 -64.25 -13.87 10.10
N ALA A 116 -64.00 -13.08 9.02
CA ALA A 116 -64.82 -12.77 7.80
C ALA A 116 -66.27 -12.22 7.91
N PRO A 117 -67.00 -11.79 6.83
CA PRO A 117 -66.69 -11.51 5.39
C PRO A 117 -67.24 -10.13 4.84
N GLY A 118 -66.75 -9.58 3.72
CA GLY A 118 -67.52 -9.47 2.44
C GLY A 118 -67.59 -8.03 1.81
N PRO A 119 -67.55 -7.85 0.46
CA PRO A 119 -67.33 -6.56 -0.27
C PRO A 119 -68.64 -6.04 -0.98
N PRO A 120 -68.72 -4.96 -1.83
CA PRO A 120 -68.07 -4.85 -3.17
C PRO A 120 -67.75 -3.43 -3.75
N SER A 121 -66.98 -3.47 -4.86
CA SER A 121 -67.12 -2.65 -6.09
C SER A 121 -66.31 -1.36 -6.31
N ALA A 122 -65.73 -1.31 -7.52
CA ALA A 122 -65.18 -0.19 -8.29
C ALA A 122 -63.88 0.44 -7.73
N ALA A 123 -62.82 0.68 -8.49
CA ALA A 123 -62.64 0.78 -9.92
C ALA A 123 -61.17 0.48 -10.26
N PHE A 124 -60.92 -0.10 -11.43
CA PHE A 124 -59.64 0.01 -12.09
C PHE A 124 -59.26 1.49 -12.25
N PRO A 125 -57.97 1.81 -12.12
CA PRO A 125 -57.30 2.34 -13.29
C PRO A 125 -56.26 1.33 -13.73
N ARG A 126 -56.49 0.73 -14.89
CA ARG A 126 -55.41 0.28 -15.74
C ARG A 126 -54.54 1.50 -16.02
N ARG A 127 -53.42 1.64 -15.31
CA ARG A 127 -52.32 2.48 -15.76
C ARG A 127 -51.00 1.82 -15.32
N GLY A 128 -50.28 1.26 -16.30
CA GLY A 128 -48.83 1.22 -16.21
C GLY A 128 -48.15 -0.08 -15.82
N LEU A 129 -48.60 -1.26 -16.27
CA LEU A 129 -47.72 -2.45 -16.32
C LEU A 129 -46.71 -2.34 -17.50
N LEU A 130 -46.07 -1.17 -17.61
CA LEU A 130 -44.91 -0.87 -18.44
C LEU A 130 -43.83 -0.17 -17.60
N SER A 131 -44.10 0.11 -16.30
CA SER A 131 -43.20 0.87 -15.40
C SER A 131 -42.23 -0.01 -14.62
N ALA A 132 -42.63 -1.23 -14.21
CA ALA A 132 -41.79 -2.09 -13.37
C ALA A 132 -40.42 -2.45 -14.00
N GLY A 133 -40.37 -2.62 -15.33
CA GLY A 133 -39.11 -2.85 -16.05
C GLY A 133 -38.28 -1.59 -16.26
N ARG A 134 -38.91 -0.41 -16.24
CA ARG A 134 -38.26 0.91 -16.38
C ARG A 134 -37.69 1.37 -15.03
N GLU A 135 -38.49 1.24 -13.96
CA GLU A 135 -38.10 1.44 -12.57
C GLU A 135 -36.98 0.48 -12.15
N SER A 136 -37.03 -0.80 -12.55
CA SER A 136 -35.94 -1.75 -12.28
C SER A 136 -34.62 -1.35 -12.96
N HIS A 137 -34.70 -0.80 -14.18
CA HIS A 137 -33.52 -0.32 -14.90
C HIS A 137 -32.98 0.98 -14.29
N ASP A 138 -33.85 1.89 -13.86
CA ASP A 138 -33.47 3.13 -13.17
C ASP A 138 -32.87 2.85 -11.79
N CYS A 139 -33.41 1.89 -11.04
CA CYS A 139 -32.80 1.41 -9.78
C CYS A 139 -31.42 0.79 -10.01
N CYS A 140 -31.24 -0.01 -11.08
CA CYS A 140 -29.94 -0.59 -11.41
C CYS A 140 -28.89 0.47 -11.78
N LEU A 141 -29.29 1.52 -12.51
CA LEU A 141 -28.42 2.67 -12.79
C LEU A 141 -28.02 3.41 -11.50
N GLU A 142 -28.97 3.65 -10.61
CA GLU A 142 -28.71 4.32 -9.33
C GLU A 142 -27.77 3.48 -8.43
N GLU A 143 -27.91 2.16 -8.43
CA GLU A 143 -27.00 1.24 -7.72
C GLU A 143 -25.56 1.32 -8.26
N LEU A 144 -25.39 1.33 -9.58
CA LEU A 144 -24.08 1.50 -10.23
C LEU A 144 -23.46 2.87 -9.91
N GLU A 145 -24.24 3.95 -9.93
CA GLU A 145 -23.79 5.28 -9.57
C GLU A 145 -23.37 5.37 -8.09
N LYS A 146 -24.11 4.71 -7.19
CA LYS A 146 -23.76 4.57 -5.77
C LYS A 146 -22.47 3.78 -5.58
N GLU A 147 -22.33 2.63 -6.24
CA GLU A 147 -21.10 1.82 -6.17
C GLU A 147 -19.88 2.61 -6.67
N ARG A 148 -20.00 3.31 -7.79
CA ARG A 148 -18.94 4.19 -8.31
C ARG A 148 -18.53 5.25 -7.29
N SER A 149 -19.51 5.89 -6.66
CA SER A 149 -19.27 6.94 -5.66
C SER A 149 -18.58 6.38 -4.42
N LEU A 150 -18.98 5.19 -3.96
CA LEU A 150 -18.33 4.49 -2.85
C LEU A 150 -16.88 4.13 -3.17
N LEU A 151 -16.59 3.57 -4.34
CA LEU A 151 -15.22 3.22 -4.74
C LEU A 151 -14.32 4.45 -4.85
N LEU A 152 -14.84 5.59 -5.33
CA LEU A 152 -14.12 6.85 -5.34
C LEU A 152 -13.84 7.37 -3.92
N ALA A 153 -14.83 7.30 -3.02
CA ALA A 153 -14.67 7.70 -1.63
C ALA A 153 -13.66 6.82 -0.89
N GLU A 154 -13.62 5.52 -1.15
CA GLU A 154 -12.61 4.61 -0.59
C GLU A 154 -11.20 4.95 -1.07
N LEU A 155 -11.02 5.23 -2.37
CA LEU A 155 -9.74 5.66 -2.92
C LEU A 155 -9.27 6.98 -2.28
N GLU A 156 -10.18 7.95 -2.14
CA GLU A 156 -9.85 9.24 -1.51
C GLU A 156 -9.52 9.08 -0.03
N LYS A 157 -10.24 8.23 0.70
CA LYS A 157 -9.96 7.93 2.11
C LYS A 157 -8.57 7.32 2.27
N GLU A 158 -8.23 6.31 1.49
CA GLU A 158 -6.92 5.65 1.53
C GLU A 158 -5.80 6.64 1.17
N GLU A 159 -6.02 7.54 0.22
CA GLU A 159 -5.04 8.58 -0.13
C GLU A 159 -4.80 9.57 1.03
N LYS A 160 -5.86 10.04 1.70
CA LYS A 160 -5.75 10.93 2.87
C LYS A 160 -5.01 10.25 4.03
N GLU A 161 -5.22 8.96 4.22
CA GLU A 161 -4.54 8.18 5.25
C GLU A 161 -3.04 8.03 4.93
N LYS A 162 -2.70 7.77 3.66
CA LYS A 162 -1.29 7.78 3.20
C LYS A 162 -0.66 9.15 3.40
N ASP A 163 -1.31 10.22 2.96
CA ASP A 163 -0.82 11.60 3.14
C ASP A 163 -0.53 11.89 4.63
N TRP A 164 -1.39 11.42 5.53
CA TRP A 164 -1.20 11.58 6.97
C TRP A 164 0.07 10.88 7.47
N TYR A 165 0.31 9.63 7.07
CA TYR A 165 1.55 8.90 7.40
C TYR A 165 2.79 9.55 6.79
N TYR A 166 2.73 9.99 5.53
CA TYR A 166 3.86 10.66 4.88
C TYR A 166 4.16 12.02 5.51
N ALA A 167 3.16 12.77 5.96
CA ALA A 167 3.36 14.02 6.68
C ALA A 167 4.10 13.79 8.02
N GLN A 168 3.75 12.72 8.74
CA GLN A 168 4.45 12.32 9.96
C GLN A 168 5.91 11.95 9.67
N LEU A 169 6.16 11.11 8.66
CA LEU A 169 7.51 10.72 8.25
C LEU A 169 8.35 11.92 7.81
N GLN A 170 7.76 12.83 7.03
CA GLN A 170 8.43 14.06 6.59
C GLN A 170 8.80 14.95 7.77
N ASN A 171 7.98 15.02 8.82
CA ASN A 171 8.30 15.77 10.04
C ASN A 171 9.54 15.17 10.74
N LEU A 172 9.60 13.84 10.87
CA LEU A 172 10.76 13.16 11.44
C LEU A 172 12.02 13.38 10.59
N THR A 173 11.93 13.30 9.27
CA THR A 173 13.05 13.62 8.36
C THR A 173 13.56 15.03 8.59
N LYS A 174 12.66 16.03 8.62
CA LYS A 174 13.05 17.43 8.90
C LYS A 174 13.73 17.59 10.25
N ARG A 175 13.28 16.86 11.27
CA ARG A 175 13.89 16.87 12.61
C ARG A 175 15.30 16.26 12.58
N ILE A 176 15.49 15.15 11.87
CA ILE A 176 16.81 14.51 11.66
C ILE A 176 17.75 15.46 10.93
N ASP A 177 17.31 16.08 9.83
CA ASP A 177 18.12 16.99 9.02
C ASP A 177 18.50 18.27 9.78
N SER A 178 17.69 18.67 10.76
CA SER A 178 17.95 19.83 11.63
C SER A 178 18.90 19.55 12.79
N LEU A 179 19.28 18.29 13.02
CA LEU A 179 20.25 17.95 14.07
C LEU A 179 21.60 18.62 13.77
N PRO A 180 22.36 19.02 14.81
CA PRO A 180 23.65 19.66 14.61
C PRO A 180 24.60 18.72 13.85
N LEU A 181 24.88 19.05 12.58
CA LEU A 181 25.86 18.39 11.72
C LEU A 181 27.29 18.89 12.01
N THR A 182 27.58 19.21 13.27
CA THR A 182 28.91 19.69 13.67
C THR A 182 29.97 18.67 13.29
N GLU A 183 31.13 19.13 12.81
CA GLU A 183 32.27 18.28 12.40
C GLU A 183 32.73 17.32 13.52
N ASN A 184 32.39 17.62 14.78
CA ASN A 184 32.60 16.75 15.93
C ASN A 184 31.36 15.89 16.22
N PHE A 185 31.55 14.56 16.18
CA PHE A 185 30.55 13.59 16.63
C PHE A 185 30.22 13.81 18.11
N THR A 186 28.94 13.87 18.45
CA THR A 186 28.47 13.92 19.84
C THR A 186 27.48 12.78 20.08
N LEU A 187 27.72 12.00 21.14
CA LEU A 187 26.87 10.86 21.51
C LEU A 187 25.40 11.26 21.69
N GLN A 188 25.15 12.45 22.22
CA GLN A 188 23.80 12.99 22.41
C GLN A 188 23.06 13.18 21.07
N THR A 189 23.74 13.72 20.06
CA THR A 189 23.14 13.95 18.73
C THR A 189 22.91 12.62 18.02
N ASP A 190 23.84 11.68 18.13
CA ASP A 190 23.69 10.32 17.58
C ASP A 190 22.50 9.57 18.22
N MET A 191 22.38 9.60 19.54
CA MET A 191 21.24 8.97 20.24
C MET A 191 19.91 9.61 19.84
N SER A 192 19.87 10.95 19.72
CA SER A 192 18.67 11.65 19.23
C SER A 192 18.32 11.26 17.80
N ARG A 193 19.32 11.12 16.92
CA ARG A 193 19.12 10.68 15.54
C ARG A 193 18.54 9.27 15.48
N ARG A 194 19.17 8.31 16.16
CA ARG A 194 18.72 6.90 16.21
C ARG A 194 17.31 6.75 16.75
N GLN A 195 16.94 7.58 17.72
CA GLN A 195 15.58 7.62 18.27
C GLN A 195 14.56 8.05 17.21
N LEU A 196 14.82 9.13 16.47
CA LEU A 196 13.94 9.59 15.40
C LEU A 196 13.84 8.57 14.26
N GLU A 197 14.94 7.89 13.93
CA GLU A 197 14.96 6.79 12.95
C GLU A 197 14.15 5.58 13.43
N PHE A 198 14.17 5.28 14.72
CA PHE A 198 13.32 4.24 15.30
C PHE A 198 11.84 4.62 15.21
N GLU A 199 11.47 5.86 15.57
CA GLU A 199 10.10 6.35 15.40
C GLU A 199 9.64 6.28 13.94
N ALA A 200 10.50 6.66 12.99
CA ALA A 200 10.18 6.56 11.56
C ALA A 200 9.95 5.10 11.12
N ARG A 201 10.71 4.14 11.65
CA ARG A 201 10.48 2.71 11.41
C ARG A 201 9.14 2.25 11.98
N GLN A 202 8.78 2.68 13.19
CA GLN A 202 7.49 2.33 13.80
C GLN A 202 6.31 2.87 12.97
N ILE A 203 6.42 4.09 12.45
CA ILE A 203 5.38 4.67 11.59
C ILE A 203 5.26 3.88 10.27
N ARG A 204 6.38 3.46 9.67
CA ARG A 204 6.34 2.61 8.46
C ARG A 204 5.67 1.27 8.72
N SER A 205 6.00 0.61 9.83
CA SER A 205 5.36 -0.66 10.23
C SER A 205 3.87 -0.48 10.49
N ALA A 206 3.47 0.55 11.24
CA ALA A 206 2.06 0.84 11.48
C ALA A 206 1.29 1.15 10.18
N MET A 207 1.91 1.85 9.23
CA MET A 207 1.33 2.11 7.91
C MET A 207 1.11 0.81 7.13
N GLU A 208 2.08 -0.10 7.14
CA GLU A 208 1.97 -1.40 6.46
C GLU A 208 0.92 -2.31 7.11
N GLU A 209 0.76 -2.26 8.43
CA GLU A 209 -0.30 -2.98 9.14
C GLU A 209 -1.71 -2.46 8.81
N GLN A 210 -1.88 -1.13 8.67
CA GLN A 210 -3.19 -0.54 8.37
C GLN A 210 -3.56 -0.60 6.88
N LEU A 211 -2.61 -0.30 6.00
CA LEU A 211 -2.86 -0.14 4.56
C LEU A 211 -2.42 -1.35 3.73
N GLY A 212 -1.67 -2.28 4.31
CA GLY A 212 -1.04 -3.40 3.63
C GLY A 212 0.29 -3.03 2.99
N SER A 213 0.94 -4.03 2.38
CA SER A 213 2.21 -3.82 1.68
C SER A 213 2.04 -2.87 0.49
N CYS A 214 3.13 -2.24 0.03
CA CYS A 214 3.09 -1.33 -1.11
C CYS A 214 2.47 -1.97 -2.37
N GLN A 215 2.72 -3.28 -2.59
CA GLN A 215 2.15 -4.02 -3.72
C GLN A 215 0.66 -4.29 -3.55
N GLU A 216 0.20 -4.57 -2.33
CA GLU A 216 -1.22 -4.78 -2.04
C GLU A 216 -2.04 -3.51 -2.21
N MET A 217 -1.54 -2.40 -1.67
CA MET A 217 -2.15 -1.08 -1.85
C MET A 217 -2.31 -0.75 -3.34
N GLU A 218 -1.25 -0.95 -4.14
CA GLU A 218 -1.29 -0.72 -5.59
C GLU A 218 -2.30 -1.64 -6.29
N ARG A 219 -2.29 -2.94 -5.98
CA ARG A 219 -3.23 -3.91 -6.55
C ARG A 219 -4.67 -3.56 -6.20
N ARG A 220 -4.94 -3.15 -4.96
CA ARG A 220 -6.26 -2.74 -4.47
C ARG A 220 -6.75 -1.50 -5.20
N ALA A 221 -5.91 -0.47 -5.32
CA ALA A 221 -6.23 0.73 -6.06
C ALA A 221 -6.52 0.43 -7.54
N GLN A 222 -5.69 -0.38 -8.21
CA GLN A 222 -5.91 -0.81 -9.59
C GLN A 222 -7.22 -1.58 -9.77
N ALA A 223 -7.56 -2.48 -8.83
CA ALA A 223 -8.82 -3.22 -8.87
C ALA A 223 -10.04 -2.27 -8.75
N ARG A 224 -10.01 -1.33 -7.81
CA ARG A 224 -11.07 -0.31 -7.65
C ARG A 224 -11.21 0.56 -8.90
N VAL A 225 -10.10 1.06 -9.44
CA VAL A 225 -10.09 1.87 -10.68
C VAL A 225 -10.61 1.09 -11.88
N SER A 226 -10.27 -0.20 -12.00
CA SER A 226 -10.77 -1.07 -13.07
C SER A 226 -12.28 -1.31 -12.92
N ARG A 227 -12.77 -1.49 -11.69
CA ARG A 227 -14.19 -1.64 -11.40
C ARG A 227 -14.97 -0.36 -11.72
N ILE A 228 -14.46 0.81 -11.34
CA ILE A 228 -15.07 2.12 -11.68
C ILE A 228 -15.24 2.25 -13.20
N GLN A 229 -14.21 1.94 -13.99
CA GLN A 229 -14.31 2.02 -15.45
C GLN A 229 -15.32 1.04 -16.04
N GLN A 230 -15.46 -0.13 -15.42
CA GLN A 230 -16.46 -1.10 -15.82
C GLN A 230 -17.87 -0.56 -15.53
N ILE A 231 -18.08 0.01 -14.34
CA ILE A 231 -19.33 0.66 -13.94
C ILE A 231 -19.67 1.81 -14.91
N GLU A 232 -18.70 2.65 -15.28
CA GLU A 232 -18.92 3.74 -16.24
C GLU A 232 -19.37 3.24 -17.62
N LYS A 233 -18.78 2.15 -18.11
CA LYS A 233 -19.23 1.50 -19.34
C LYS A 233 -20.64 0.95 -19.20
N ASP A 234 -20.99 0.38 -18.05
CA ASP A 234 -22.30 -0.21 -17.81
C ASP A 234 -23.39 0.85 -17.67
N ILE A 235 -23.10 1.97 -16.99
CA ILE A 235 -23.96 3.16 -16.94
C ILE A 235 -24.24 3.69 -18.36
N LEU A 236 -23.20 3.83 -19.20
CA LEU A 236 -23.38 4.29 -20.58
C LEU A 236 -24.21 3.32 -21.43
N ARG A 237 -23.99 2.01 -21.30
CA ARG A 237 -24.75 0.97 -22.03
C ARG A 237 -26.22 0.95 -21.61
N LEU A 238 -26.49 1.04 -20.31
CA LEU A 238 -27.84 1.07 -19.76
C LEU A 238 -28.54 2.39 -20.13
N GLY A 239 -27.85 3.53 -20.02
CA GLY A 239 -28.37 4.83 -20.47
C GLY A 239 -28.73 4.88 -21.95
N ALA A 240 -27.92 4.24 -22.82
CA ALA A 240 -28.21 4.15 -24.25
C ALA A 240 -29.45 3.27 -24.55
N ARG A 241 -29.66 2.18 -23.79
CA ARG A 241 -30.85 1.32 -23.92
C ARG A 241 -32.14 2.04 -23.54
N LEU A 242 -32.07 2.99 -22.60
CA LEU A 242 -33.21 3.86 -22.28
C LEU A 242 -33.51 4.89 -23.37
N GLN A 243 -32.48 5.48 -24.00
CA GLN A 243 -32.67 6.44 -25.10
C GLN A 243 -33.27 5.80 -26.36
N VAL A 244 -32.91 4.56 -26.68
CA VAL A 244 -33.47 3.83 -27.84
C VAL A 244 -34.97 3.49 -27.65
N ASN A 245 -35.48 3.50 -26.42
CA ASN A 245 -36.88 3.20 -26.08
C ASN A 245 -37.78 4.44 -25.88
N LEU A 246 -37.34 5.65 -26.23
CA LEU A 246 -38.15 6.88 -26.23
C LEU A 246 -37.92 7.69 -27.52
N PRO A 247 -38.97 8.19 -28.22
CA PRO A 247 -38.77 9.16 -29.28
C PRO A 247 -38.30 10.48 -28.68
N ALA A 248 -37.32 11.08 -29.35
CA ALA A 248 -36.53 12.25 -28.96
C ALA A 248 -37.28 13.31 -28.12
N ALA A 249 -36.81 13.50 -26.87
CA ALA A 249 -36.93 14.74 -26.14
C ALA A 249 -35.53 15.12 -25.61
N GLN A 250 -35.21 16.40 -25.78
CA GLN A 250 -33.86 17.01 -25.75
C GLN A 250 -33.03 16.72 -24.49
N PRO A 251 -31.68 16.72 -24.59
CA PRO A 251 -30.81 16.46 -23.44
C PRO A 251 -30.66 17.73 -22.59
N ALA A 252 -31.21 17.69 -21.37
CA ALA A 252 -30.80 18.62 -20.33
C ALA A 252 -29.40 18.23 -19.84
N ALA A 253 -28.48 19.20 -19.90
CA ALA A 253 -27.09 19.06 -19.51
C ALA A 253 -26.95 18.48 -18.09
N ARG A 254 -26.59 17.19 -17.99
CA ARG A 254 -26.05 16.62 -16.76
C ARG A 254 -24.57 16.98 -16.73
N SER A 255 -24.22 17.86 -15.80
CA SER A 255 -22.86 18.26 -15.46
C SER A 255 -22.03 17.03 -15.09
N HIS A 256 -21.31 16.50 -16.07
CA HIS A 256 -20.23 15.55 -15.85
C HIS A 256 -19.12 16.31 -15.10
N ALA A 257 -19.03 16.10 -13.79
CA ALA A 257 -17.85 16.52 -13.06
C ALA A 257 -16.63 15.83 -13.69
N PRO A 258 -15.56 16.56 -14.05
CA PRO A 258 -14.37 15.97 -14.63
C PRO A 258 -13.78 14.99 -13.63
N LEU A 259 -13.64 13.75 -14.07
CA LEU A 259 -12.99 12.67 -13.32
C LEU A 259 -11.57 13.11 -12.89
N PRO A 260 -11.10 12.73 -11.69
CA PRO A 260 -9.68 12.75 -11.44
C PRO A 260 -9.04 11.80 -12.44
N ASP A 261 -8.21 12.38 -13.31
CA ASP A 261 -7.54 11.70 -14.40
C ASP A 261 -6.84 10.42 -13.89
N ARG A 262 -6.83 9.34 -14.68
CA ARG A 262 -6.10 8.10 -14.37
C ARG A 262 -4.65 8.39 -13.97
N HIS A 263 -4.10 9.48 -14.52
CA HIS A 263 -2.80 10.02 -14.20
C HIS A 263 -2.71 10.66 -12.81
N VAL A 264 -3.72 11.37 -12.30
CA VAL A 264 -3.61 12.05 -10.99
C VAL A 264 -3.51 11.05 -9.85
N CYS A 265 -4.31 9.98 -9.88
CA CYS A 265 -4.25 8.95 -8.85
C CYS A 265 -2.94 8.13 -8.95
N VAL A 266 -2.55 7.67 -10.15
CA VAL A 266 -1.33 6.85 -10.32
C VAL A 266 -0.03 7.67 -10.18
N CYS A 267 0.02 8.92 -10.66
CA CYS A 267 1.19 9.78 -10.54
C CYS A 267 1.42 10.25 -9.10
N ARG A 268 0.36 10.49 -8.32
CA ARG A 268 0.50 10.78 -6.88
C ARG A 268 1.08 9.57 -6.14
N TRP A 269 0.66 8.36 -6.52
CA TRP A 269 1.24 7.10 -6.00
C TRP A 269 2.71 6.88 -6.40
N ARG A 270 3.10 7.20 -7.65
CA ARG A 270 4.52 7.17 -8.07
C ARG A 270 5.35 8.23 -7.34
N ALA A 271 4.83 9.44 -7.15
CA ALA A 271 5.50 10.50 -6.40
C ALA A 271 5.68 10.14 -4.92
N LEU A 272 4.69 9.48 -4.30
CA LEU A 272 4.79 8.92 -2.95
C LEU A 272 5.80 7.76 -2.89
N ARG A 273 5.94 6.95 -3.95
CA ARG A 273 6.99 5.91 -4.05
C ARG A 273 8.38 6.55 -4.12
N VAL A 274 8.55 7.66 -4.85
CA VAL A 274 9.81 8.43 -4.92
C VAL A 274 10.16 9.11 -3.60
N LEU A 275 9.16 9.62 -2.85
CA LEU A 275 9.34 10.13 -1.50
C LEU A 275 9.63 9.00 -0.49
N GLY A 276 9.05 7.82 -0.70
CA GLY A 276 9.36 6.60 0.05
C GLY A 276 10.78 6.09 -0.19
N THR A 277 11.30 6.18 -1.42
CA THR A 277 12.73 5.91 -1.69
C THR A 277 13.62 7.02 -1.17
N ALA A 278 13.19 8.29 -1.16
CA ALA A 278 13.90 9.38 -0.47
C ALA A 278 14.03 9.11 1.04
N ALA A 279 12.99 8.55 1.68
CA ALA A 279 13.04 8.05 3.05
C ALA A 279 13.80 6.71 3.18
N GLY A 280 13.95 5.96 2.08
CA GLY A 280 14.79 4.75 1.97
C GLY A 280 16.29 5.04 2.08
N TRP A 281 16.73 6.29 1.92
CA TRP A 281 18.11 6.71 2.20
C TRP A 281 18.48 6.60 3.68
N LEU A 282 17.51 6.57 4.61
CA LEU A 282 17.75 6.36 6.04
C LEU A 282 18.01 4.88 6.39
N GLN A 283 17.90 3.95 5.44
CA GLN A 283 18.14 2.53 5.66
C GLN A 283 19.55 2.09 5.20
N LEU A 284 20.33 2.98 4.57
CA LEU A 284 21.60 2.64 3.90
C LEU A 284 22.83 3.44 4.40
N ARG A 285 22.77 4.07 5.59
CA ARG A 285 23.92 4.71 6.22
C ARG A 285 24.01 4.38 7.71
#